data_AF-W4KA99-F1
#
_entry.id   AF-W4KA99-F1
#
_cell.length_a   1.000
_cell.length_b   1.000
_cell.length_c   1.000
_cell.angle_alpha   90.00
_cell.angle_beta   90.00
_cell.angle_gamma   90.00
#
_symmetry.space_group_name_H-M   'P 1'
#
loop_
_entity.id
_entity.type
_entity.pdbx_description
1 polymer ?
#
loop_
_entity_poly.entity_id
_entity_poly.type
_entity_poly.pdbx_seq_one_letter_code
_entity_poly.pdbx_strand_id
1 'polypeptide(L)'
;MSTTSSSLTFQFALLEVSVLPQFPLKLGHETFDRVCNYIQKDLKYEGPLGLSCDDTKLLSTLHTYWDALAKTYYLVGHTGEPIAVANPEELKALLKSETLEKATKVRVWCVQIPMPKASSIVAHVLAIPNSCGAKELQAYSDKIICSLVQRGLKVISYACDGTETERKVQRCLIRDSPFRITYTIRHSNPAVDFKDMTVIIATREAQPIVMIQDSKHALKTMHNNNFSGTKHLVLGNTTAKYSDVRDAAFGPGIPPLYPRDVENLDRQDDNAATQLFSASSLEYLATHFPDHVGEIVYLFIFGELVDAYQNRKISHLSRIKMVLRTRYFLDIWARFLDRAGYVKSKHFISREATDIVQIVIEGLIGLVIIHRDYMDDKIYPLLPWMHSSEVCKHIFAECRKLVKDFAFTDLIQMMPRLHVFIRAIVLLNVMTDPKARASGYAHTYFNSHGINLGELACFPTDSEIQSATKDAWEEAENLFNILGVSPSDLLSASHPTLPSINSWYAPGMDPMADKAGSDTDSSEDEQDKGDDEVGDTNKLRQLLVDIRRSGFYEHSVDERLLNLQCAAVAMDIDDLVQL
;
A
#
# COMPACT_ATOMS: atom_id res chain seq x y z
N MET A 1 25.95 29.61 19.43
CA MET A 1 25.52 30.82 18.71
C MET A 1 25.07 30.55 17.26
N SER A 2 25.02 29.31 16.76
CA SER A 2 24.49 28.98 15.42
C SER A 2 23.05 28.44 15.40
N THR A 3 22.44 28.18 16.56
CA THR A 3 21.08 27.61 16.72
C THR A 3 19.95 28.63 16.57
N THR A 4 20.21 29.91 16.82
CA THR A 4 19.21 30.98 16.67
C THR A 4 19.02 31.43 15.22
N SER A 5 20.03 31.26 14.36
CA SER A 5 19.95 31.65 12.94
C SER A 5 19.07 30.69 12.13
N SER A 6 19.05 29.39 12.46
CA SER A 6 18.21 28.39 11.78
C SER A 6 16.73 28.52 12.17
N SER A 7 16.43 28.81 13.43
CA SER A 7 15.07 29.04 13.94
C SER A 7 14.41 30.27 13.31
N LEU A 8 15.14 31.39 13.19
CA LEU A 8 14.64 32.60 12.52
C LEU A 8 14.40 32.37 11.03
N THR A 9 15.28 31.64 10.33
CA THR A 9 15.10 31.34 8.90
C THR A 9 13.89 30.42 8.66
N PHE A 10 13.59 29.52 9.59
CA PHE A 10 12.39 28.67 9.57
C PHE A 10 11.10 29.45 9.87
N GLN A 11 11.12 30.37 10.83
CA GLN A 11 9.98 31.26 11.11
C GLN A 11 9.65 32.17 9.92
N PHE A 12 10.66 32.65 9.18
CA PHE A 12 10.45 33.43 7.96
C PHE A 12 9.81 32.59 6.83
N ALA A 13 10.17 31.31 6.69
CA ALA A 13 9.53 30.40 5.72
C ALA A 13 8.06 30.08 6.08
N LEU A 14 7.70 30.13 7.37
CA LEU A 14 6.33 29.90 7.87
C LEU A 14 5.42 31.14 7.74
N LEU A 15 5.99 32.34 7.76
CA LEU A 15 5.26 33.60 7.52
C LEU A 15 4.90 33.80 6.04
N GLU A 16 5.58 33.14 5.10
CA GLU A 16 5.23 33.12 3.66
C GLU A 16 4.09 32.16 3.30
N VAL A 17 3.50 31.44 4.26
CA VAL A 17 2.42 30.46 4.00
C VAL A 17 1.12 31.14 3.54
N SER A 18 0.94 32.46 3.80
CA SER A 18 -0.14 33.27 3.22
C SER A 18 -0.01 33.49 1.71
N VAL A 19 1.05 32.99 1.08
CA VAL A 19 1.35 33.10 -0.36
C VAL A 19 1.38 31.73 -1.06
N LEU A 20 1.08 30.63 -0.36
CA LEU A 20 1.05 29.31 -1.00
C LEU A 20 -0.14 29.21 -1.98
N PRO A 21 0.09 28.77 -3.23
CA PRO A 21 -0.97 28.63 -4.21
C PRO A 21 -2.03 27.63 -3.72
N GLN A 22 -3.30 27.96 -3.96
CA GLN A 22 -4.43 27.08 -3.63
C GLN A 22 -4.25 25.70 -4.28
N PHE A 23 -4.74 24.65 -3.61
CA PHE A 23 -4.73 23.31 -4.17
C PHE A 23 -5.70 23.25 -5.38
N PRO A 24 -5.26 22.85 -6.59
CA PRO A 24 -6.13 22.79 -7.76
C PRO A 24 -7.30 21.84 -7.53
N LEU A 25 -8.51 22.37 -7.71
CA LEU A 25 -9.77 21.65 -7.54
C LEU A 25 -10.00 20.58 -8.60
N LYS A 26 -9.55 20.85 -9.83
CA LYS A 26 -9.76 19.99 -11.00
C LYS A 26 -8.47 19.35 -11.46
N LEU A 27 -8.57 18.16 -12.04
CA LEU A 27 -7.42 17.53 -12.67
C LEU A 27 -7.04 18.22 -13.99
N GLY A 28 -6.01 19.06 -13.96
CA GLY A 28 -5.59 19.87 -15.09
C GLY A 28 -4.11 20.25 -15.10
N HIS A 29 -3.73 21.19 -15.97
CA HIS A 29 -2.33 21.62 -16.12
C HIS A 29 -1.72 22.11 -14.80
N GLU A 30 -2.47 22.91 -14.03
CA GLU A 30 -2.02 23.43 -12.73
C GLU A 30 -1.65 22.31 -11.74
N THR A 31 -2.40 21.21 -11.75
CA THR A 31 -2.13 20.02 -10.93
C THR A 31 -0.73 19.47 -11.22
N PHE A 32 -0.41 19.29 -12.50
CA PHE A 32 0.84 18.70 -12.94
C PHE A 32 2.00 19.68 -12.84
N ASP A 33 1.77 20.95 -13.17
CA ASP A 33 2.79 22.00 -13.10
C ASP A 33 3.23 22.21 -11.65
N ARG A 34 2.32 22.10 -10.67
CA ARG A 34 2.68 22.11 -9.24
C ARG A 34 3.63 20.96 -8.88
N VAL A 35 3.31 19.74 -9.31
CA VAL A 35 4.15 18.56 -9.03
C VAL A 35 5.53 18.72 -9.71
N CYS A 36 5.58 19.15 -10.97
CA CYS A 36 6.83 19.38 -11.69
C CYS A 36 7.66 20.49 -11.07
N ASN A 37 7.06 21.62 -10.71
CA ASN A 37 7.76 22.72 -10.04
C ASN A 37 8.38 22.24 -8.73
N TYR A 38 7.62 21.51 -7.92
CA TYR A 38 8.13 20.96 -6.67
C TYR A 38 9.32 20.02 -6.89
N ILE A 39 9.20 19.05 -7.80
CA ILE A 39 10.23 18.02 -7.99
C ILE A 39 11.46 18.57 -8.72
N GLN A 40 11.26 19.26 -9.85
CA GLN A 40 12.37 19.68 -10.72
C GLN A 40 12.95 21.05 -10.36
N LYS A 41 12.14 21.99 -9.82
CA LYS A 41 12.64 23.34 -9.48
C LYS A 41 13.06 23.43 -8.02
N ASP A 42 12.19 23.00 -7.10
CA ASP A 42 12.45 23.17 -5.67
C ASP A 42 13.44 22.11 -5.16
N LEU A 43 13.24 20.85 -5.54
CA LEU A 43 14.10 19.75 -5.13
C LEU A 43 15.23 19.43 -6.11
N LYS A 44 15.15 19.92 -7.35
CA LYS A 44 16.12 19.64 -8.44
C LYS A 44 16.38 18.14 -8.63
N TYR A 45 15.32 17.35 -8.50
CA TYR A 45 15.38 15.90 -8.60
C TYR A 45 14.97 15.42 -9.99
N GLU A 46 15.79 14.57 -10.59
CA GLU A 46 15.60 14.01 -11.94
C GLU A 46 15.50 12.48 -11.94
N GLY A 47 15.44 11.89 -10.75
CA GLY A 47 15.44 10.44 -10.56
C GLY A 47 14.05 9.80 -10.67
N PRO A 48 13.97 8.51 -10.31
CA PRO A 48 12.72 7.75 -10.40
C PRO A 48 11.67 8.27 -9.43
N LEU A 49 10.40 8.16 -9.80
CA LEU A 49 9.25 8.54 -8.99
C LEU A 49 8.25 7.38 -8.89
N GLY A 50 7.60 7.25 -7.74
CA GLY A 50 6.43 6.40 -7.58
C GLY A 50 5.15 7.23 -7.62
N LEU A 51 4.08 6.71 -8.23
CA LEU A 51 2.73 7.18 -7.99
C LEU A 51 2.05 6.18 -7.06
N SER A 52 1.41 6.64 -5.99
CA SER A 52 0.54 5.80 -5.18
C SER A 52 -0.86 6.37 -5.09
N CYS A 53 -1.80 5.50 -4.78
CA CYS A 53 -3.15 5.90 -4.44
C CYS A 53 -3.73 5.07 -3.31
N ASP A 54 -4.66 5.69 -2.60
CA ASP A 54 -5.50 5.03 -1.60
C ASP A 54 -6.79 5.84 -1.41
N ASP A 55 -7.79 5.21 -0.81
CA ASP A 55 -9.10 5.78 -0.55
C ASP A 55 -9.32 5.92 0.96
N THR A 56 -10.08 6.93 1.37
CA THR A 56 -10.50 7.08 2.77
C THR A 56 -11.92 7.60 2.87
N LYS A 57 -12.62 7.26 3.97
CA LYS A 57 -13.97 7.78 4.25
C LYS A 57 -13.95 9.30 4.40
N LEU A 58 -15.01 9.94 3.90
CA LEU A 58 -15.31 11.35 4.06
C LEU A 58 -16.60 11.54 4.86
N LEU A 59 -16.71 12.68 5.56
CA LEU A 59 -18.01 13.17 5.99
C LEU A 59 -18.81 13.63 4.77
N SER A 60 -19.96 12.99 4.53
CA SER A 60 -20.76 13.21 3.32
C SER A 60 -21.55 14.52 3.36
N THR A 61 -20.93 15.60 2.90
CA THR A 61 -21.52 16.94 2.84
C THR A 61 -21.27 17.64 1.50
N LEU A 62 -22.16 18.57 1.16
CA LEU A 62 -22.02 19.45 0.00
C LEU A 62 -21.73 20.85 0.49
N HIS A 63 -20.76 21.50 -0.13
CA HIS A 63 -20.38 22.87 0.20
C HIS A 63 -20.02 23.64 -1.08
N THR A 64 -20.21 24.95 -1.04
CA THR A 64 -19.64 25.85 -2.04
C THR A 64 -18.23 26.26 -1.62
N TYR A 65 -17.32 26.32 -2.57
CA TYR A 65 -15.93 26.74 -2.39
C TYR A 65 -15.63 27.88 -3.37
N TRP A 66 -15.04 28.97 -2.88
CA TRP A 66 -14.63 30.09 -3.74
C TRP A 66 -13.22 29.85 -4.27
N ASP A 67 -13.07 29.78 -5.59
CA ASP A 67 -11.77 29.75 -6.25
C ASP A 67 -11.38 31.18 -6.65
N ALA A 68 -10.31 31.69 -6.03
CA ALA A 68 -9.86 33.07 -6.24
C ALA A 68 -9.21 33.28 -7.62
N LEU A 69 -8.62 32.23 -8.20
CA LEU A 69 -7.98 32.28 -9.52
C LEU A 69 -9.04 32.25 -10.63
N ALA A 70 -9.98 31.32 -10.53
CA ALA A 70 -11.09 31.19 -11.47
C ALA A 70 -12.16 32.29 -11.26
N LYS A 71 -12.14 32.98 -10.11
CA LYS A 71 -13.14 33.98 -9.68
C LYS A 71 -14.56 33.44 -9.78
N THR A 72 -14.76 32.20 -9.31
CA THR A 72 -16.05 31.53 -9.39
C THR A 72 -16.27 30.62 -8.19
N TYR A 73 -17.55 30.39 -7.86
CA TYR A 73 -17.90 29.40 -6.85
C TYR A 73 -17.96 28.00 -7.48
N TYR A 74 -17.45 27.02 -6.76
CA TYR A 74 -17.58 25.61 -7.10
C TYR A 74 -18.44 24.89 -6.06
N LEU A 75 -19.35 24.04 -6.51
CA LEU A 75 -19.96 23.02 -5.67
C LEU A 75 -19.00 21.84 -5.55
N VAL A 76 -18.71 21.43 -4.32
CA VAL A 76 -17.79 20.33 -4.01
C VAL A 76 -18.40 19.36 -2.99
N GLY A 77 -17.78 18.19 -2.84
CA GLY A 77 -18.26 17.12 -1.95
C GLY A 77 -19.31 16.19 -2.57
N HIS A 78 -19.63 16.40 -3.85
CA HIS A 78 -20.35 15.42 -4.66
C HIS A 78 -19.35 14.47 -5.37
N THR A 79 -19.84 13.33 -5.85
CA THR A 79 -19.03 12.41 -6.67
C THR A 79 -18.55 13.10 -7.95
N GLY A 80 -17.24 13.00 -8.23
CA GLY A 80 -16.61 13.49 -9.45
C GLY A 80 -15.91 14.85 -9.32
N GLU A 81 -15.74 15.51 -10.46
CA GLU A 81 -15.05 16.82 -10.58
C GLU A 81 -15.94 17.97 -10.08
N PRO A 82 -15.38 18.98 -9.38
CA PRO A 82 -16.12 20.15 -8.92
C PRO A 82 -16.93 20.87 -10.02
N ILE A 83 -18.19 21.19 -9.71
CA ILE A 83 -19.11 21.88 -10.63
C ILE A 83 -19.05 23.38 -10.40
N ALA A 84 -18.79 24.18 -11.45
CA ALA A 84 -18.83 25.63 -11.34
C ALA A 84 -20.29 26.10 -11.17
N VAL A 85 -20.51 27.11 -10.34
CA VAL A 85 -21.82 27.66 -10.00
C VAL A 85 -21.77 29.17 -10.20
N ALA A 86 -22.53 29.68 -11.16
CA ALA A 86 -22.52 31.09 -11.50
C ALA A 86 -23.41 31.94 -10.57
N ASN A 87 -24.50 31.36 -10.05
CA ASN A 87 -25.47 32.08 -9.23
C ASN A 87 -26.25 31.16 -8.26
N PRO A 88 -26.95 31.73 -7.25
CA PRO A 88 -27.72 30.96 -6.28
C PRO A 88 -28.87 30.13 -6.87
N GLU A 89 -29.45 30.53 -8.00
CA GLU A 89 -30.53 29.82 -8.68
C GLU A 89 -30.04 28.52 -9.31
N GLU A 90 -28.88 28.56 -9.95
CA GLU A 90 -28.19 27.38 -10.47
C GLU A 90 -27.81 26.42 -9.33
N LEU A 91 -27.31 26.95 -8.20
CA LEU A 91 -27.05 26.13 -7.01
C LEU A 91 -28.32 25.43 -6.52
N LYS A 92 -29.44 26.15 -6.42
CA LYS A 92 -30.73 25.58 -6.01
C LYS A 92 -31.22 24.52 -6.99
N ALA A 93 -30.97 24.69 -8.29
CA ALA A 93 -31.32 23.70 -9.31
C ALA A 93 -30.46 22.43 -9.16
N LEU A 94 -29.15 22.59 -8.98
CA LEU A 94 -28.21 21.49 -8.76
C LEU A 94 -28.54 20.69 -7.50
N LEU A 95 -28.81 21.38 -6.38
CA LEU A 95 -29.16 20.74 -5.10
C LEU A 95 -30.50 19.98 -5.14
N LYS A 96 -31.37 20.30 -6.10
CA LYS A 96 -32.63 19.57 -6.35
C LYS A 96 -32.48 18.46 -7.39
N SER A 97 -31.34 18.37 -8.07
CA SER A 97 -31.11 17.34 -9.08
C SER A 97 -30.96 15.97 -8.44
N GLU A 98 -31.67 14.98 -8.97
CA GLU A 98 -31.52 13.57 -8.56
C GLU A 98 -30.16 12.97 -8.99
N THR A 99 -29.44 13.63 -9.89
CA THR A 99 -28.13 13.18 -10.38
C THR A 99 -26.96 13.57 -9.47
N LEU A 100 -27.19 14.41 -8.45
CA LEU A 100 -26.15 14.91 -7.56
C LEU A 100 -25.96 13.94 -6.38
N GLU A 101 -25.06 12.97 -6.56
CA GLU A 101 -24.68 12.04 -5.50
C GLU A 101 -23.61 12.66 -4.60
N LYS A 102 -23.80 12.62 -3.27
CA LYS A 102 -22.77 13.04 -2.33
C LYS A 102 -21.65 12.00 -2.26
N ALA A 103 -20.41 12.47 -2.23
CA ALA A 103 -19.28 11.57 -2.01
C ALA A 103 -19.30 11.04 -0.57
N THR A 104 -18.85 9.79 -0.41
CA THR A 104 -18.66 9.14 0.89
C THR A 104 -17.21 8.77 1.13
N LYS A 105 -16.37 8.85 0.09
CA LYS A 105 -14.94 8.59 0.12
C LYS A 105 -14.20 9.66 -0.67
N VAL A 106 -12.91 9.78 -0.41
CA VAL A 106 -11.98 10.52 -1.26
C VAL A 106 -10.86 9.60 -1.67
N ARG A 107 -10.50 9.68 -2.94
CA ARG A 107 -9.28 9.08 -3.47
C ARG A 107 -8.18 10.11 -3.53
N VAL A 108 -6.98 9.73 -3.12
CA VAL A 108 -5.80 10.58 -3.18
C VAL A 108 -4.75 9.91 -4.05
N TRP A 109 -4.13 10.68 -4.94
CA TRP A 109 -2.92 10.27 -5.66
C TRP A 109 -1.72 11.04 -5.14
N CYS A 110 -0.66 10.32 -4.79
CA CYS A 110 0.58 10.87 -4.25
C CYS A 110 1.76 10.53 -5.14
N VAL A 111 2.58 11.54 -5.44
CA VAL A 111 3.87 11.34 -6.11
C VAL A 111 4.95 11.25 -5.05
N GLN A 112 5.64 10.11 -5.04
CA GLN A 112 6.67 9.73 -4.09
C GLN A 112 8.03 9.85 -4.75
N ILE A 113 8.97 10.40 -3.99
CA ILE A 113 10.39 10.39 -4.32
C ILE A 113 11.00 9.25 -3.49
N PRO A 114 11.41 8.12 -4.11
CA PRO A 114 11.90 6.93 -3.41
C PRO A 114 13.35 7.13 -2.93
N MET A 115 13.61 8.24 -2.25
CA MET A 115 14.90 8.60 -1.67
C MET A 115 14.75 9.03 -0.21
N PRO A 116 15.72 8.72 0.67
CA PRO A 116 15.68 9.16 2.06
C PRO A 116 15.55 10.69 2.15
N LYS A 117 14.74 11.14 3.11
CA LYS A 117 14.51 12.58 3.39
C LYS A 117 13.86 13.38 2.27
N ALA A 118 13.32 12.73 1.24
CA ALA A 118 12.53 13.38 0.21
C ALA A 118 11.03 13.25 0.55
N SER A 119 10.35 14.38 0.72
CA SER A 119 8.91 14.37 1.00
C SER A 119 8.11 14.15 -0.28
N SER A 120 7.03 13.38 -0.13
CA SER A 120 6.07 13.14 -1.21
C SER A 120 5.13 14.33 -1.38
N ILE A 121 4.46 14.43 -2.52
CA ILE A 121 3.48 15.48 -2.81
C ILE A 121 2.15 14.86 -3.24
N VAL A 122 1.04 15.37 -2.72
CA VAL A 122 -0.29 15.03 -3.23
C VAL A 122 -0.42 15.60 -4.64
N ALA A 123 -0.58 14.73 -5.64
CA ALA A 123 -0.84 15.14 -7.01
C ALA A 123 -2.29 15.61 -7.13
N HIS A 124 -3.26 14.78 -6.78
CA HIS A 124 -4.67 15.09 -6.98
C HIS A 124 -5.55 14.37 -5.93
N VAL A 125 -6.74 14.91 -5.70
CA VAL A 125 -7.77 14.29 -4.85
C VAL A 125 -9.11 14.30 -5.59
N LEU A 126 -9.87 13.21 -5.48
CA LEU A 126 -11.16 13.05 -6.14
C LEU A 126 -12.20 12.57 -5.15
N ALA A 127 -13.32 13.29 -5.06
CA ALA A 127 -14.48 12.87 -4.29
C ALA A 127 -15.19 11.71 -5.02
N ILE A 128 -15.33 10.57 -4.35
CA ILE A 128 -15.84 9.32 -4.94
C ILE A 128 -16.97 8.73 -4.07
N PRO A 129 -17.86 7.91 -4.65
CA PRO A 129 -18.86 7.19 -3.90
C PRO A 129 -18.21 6.01 -3.16
N ASN A 130 -19.01 5.23 -2.43
CA ASN A 130 -18.49 4.10 -1.66
C ASN A 130 -17.87 3.01 -2.55
N SER A 131 -18.36 2.91 -3.79
CA SER A 131 -17.89 1.99 -4.82
C SER A 131 -17.75 2.72 -6.14
N CYS A 132 -16.52 2.81 -6.65
CA CYS A 132 -16.21 3.39 -7.96
C CYS A 132 -15.65 2.32 -8.90
N GLY A 133 -16.00 2.41 -10.18
CA GLY A 133 -15.60 1.43 -11.18
C GLY A 133 -14.12 1.54 -11.55
N ALA A 134 -13.44 0.41 -11.72
CA ALA A 134 -12.01 0.38 -12.07
C ALA A 134 -11.67 1.15 -13.37
N LYS A 135 -12.57 1.22 -14.35
CA LYS A 135 -12.34 1.99 -15.59
C LYS A 135 -12.29 3.50 -15.36
N GLU A 136 -13.15 4.00 -14.46
CA GLU A 136 -13.18 5.41 -14.11
C GLU A 136 -11.89 5.79 -13.37
N LEU A 137 -11.55 5.04 -12.32
CA LEU A 137 -10.31 5.23 -11.56
C LEU A 137 -9.04 5.08 -12.42
N GLN A 138 -9.07 4.16 -13.38
CA GLN A 138 -7.97 3.99 -14.34
C GLN A 138 -7.82 5.23 -15.23
N ALA A 139 -8.91 5.84 -15.73
CA ALA A 139 -8.81 7.02 -16.57
C ALA A 139 -8.12 8.20 -15.85
N TYR A 140 -8.42 8.40 -14.56
CA TYR A 140 -7.73 9.40 -13.73
C TYR A 140 -6.25 9.05 -13.52
N SER A 141 -5.97 7.81 -13.12
CA SER A 141 -4.59 7.34 -12.87
C SER A 141 -3.73 7.44 -14.13
N ASP A 142 -4.27 7.04 -15.28
CA ASP A 142 -3.62 7.10 -16.58
C ASP A 142 -3.33 8.54 -17.01
N LYS A 143 -4.32 9.43 -16.87
CA LYS A 143 -4.16 10.86 -17.16
C LYS A 143 -3.07 11.50 -16.29
N ILE A 144 -3.01 11.16 -15.00
CA ILE A 144 -1.97 11.65 -14.09
C ILE A 144 -0.60 11.17 -14.55
N ILE A 145 -0.45 9.86 -14.76
CA ILE A 145 0.82 9.26 -15.18
C ILE A 145 1.31 9.90 -16.50
N CYS A 146 0.49 9.88 -17.55
CA CYS A 146 0.84 10.40 -18.86
C CYS A 146 1.23 11.89 -18.78
N SER A 147 0.45 12.70 -18.06
CA SER A 147 0.69 14.15 -17.98
C SER A 147 1.97 14.51 -17.22
N LEU A 148 2.36 13.70 -16.22
CA LEU A 148 3.62 13.86 -15.50
C LEU A 148 4.81 13.41 -16.36
N VAL A 149 4.69 12.27 -17.05
CA VAL A 149 5.75 11.77 -17.96
C VAL A 149 5.98 12.72 -19.14
N GLN A 150 4.92 13.27 -19.75
CA GLN A 150 5.04 14.27 -20.81
C GLN A 150 5.77 15.55 -20.37
N ARG A 151 5.82 15.84 -19.07
CA ARG A 151 6.58 16.95 -18.47
C ARG A 151 8.00 16.56 -18.05
N GLY A 152 8.47 15.39 -18.46
CA GLY A 152 9.82 14.89 -18.20
C GLY A 152 10.02 14.31 -16.80
N LEU A 153 8.95 13.97 -16.07
CA LEU A 153 9.06 13.25 -14.80
C LEU A 153 9.13 11.74 -15.02
N LYS A 154 10.07 11.08 -14.35
CA LYS A 154 10.30 9.62 -14.47
C LYS A 154 9.41 8.83 -13.51
N VAL A 155 8.11 8.79 -13.77
CA VAL A 155 7.18 7.95 -13.00
C VAL A 155 7.38 6.49 -13.40
N ILE A 156 7.94 5.68 -12.50
CA ILE A 156 8.32 4.29 -12.79
C ILE A 156 7.45 3.23 -12.13
N SER A 157 6.55 3.62 -11.24
CA SER A 157 5.72 2.65 -10.52
C SER A 157 4.35 3.22 -10.13
N TYR A 158 3.39 2.32 -9.98
CA TYR A 158 2.04 2.61 -9.48
C TYR A 158 1.69 1.69 -8.30
N ALA A 159 1.60 2.23 -7.09
CA ALA A 159 1.37 1.47 -5.85
C ALA A 159 -0.02 1.67 -5.24
N CYS A 160 -0.65 0.59 -4.80
CA CYS A 160 -1.97 0.59 -4.15
C CYS A 160 -2.09 -0.50 -3.08
N ASP A 161 -3.13 -0.44 -2.26
CA ASP A 161 -3.41 -1.41 -1.18
C ASP A 161 -3.82 -2.80 -1.70
N GLY A 162 -4.23 -2.91 -2.96
CA GLY A 162 -4.52 -4.19 -3.60
C GLY A 162 -5.91 -4.73 -3.40
N THR A 163 -6.93 -3.90 -3.14
CA THR A 163 -8.32 -4.37 -3.25
C THR A 163 -8.63 -4.95 -4.64
N GLU A 164 -9.73 -5.70 -4.78
CA GLU A 164 -10.14 -6.25 -6.08
C GLU A 164 -10.33 -5.14 -7.14
N THR A 165 -10.82 -3.97 -6.74
CA THR A 165 -10.94 -2.80 -7.63
C THR A 165 -9.56 -2.29 -8.04
N GLU A 166 -8.63 -2.14 -7.11
CA GLU A 166 -7.26 -1.69 -7.40
C GLU A 166 -6.50 -2.64 -8.32
N ARG A 167 -6.59 -3.95 -8.08
CA ARG A 167 -5.97 -4.95 -8.97
C ARG A 167 -6.61 -4.92 -10.36
N LYS A 168 -7.90 -4.58 -10.48
CA LYS A 168 -8.53 -4.34 -11.79
C LYS A 168 -8.01 -3.06 -12.45
N VAL A 169 -7.78 -1.98 -11.70
CA VAL A 169 -7.16 -0.74 -12.20
C VAL A 169 -5.76 -1.04 -12.76
N GLN A 170 -4.91 -1.71 -11.99
CA GLN A 170 -3.57 -2.10 -12.41
C GLN A 170 -3.58 -2.95 -13.69
N ARG A 171 -4.46 -3.95 -13.78
CA ARG A 171 -4.63 -4.74 -15.00
C ARG A 171 -5.11 -3.91 -16.19
N CYS A 172 -5.99 -2.93 -15.97
CA CYS A 172 -6.40 -2.01 -17.03
C CYS A 172 -5.23 -1.14 -17.48
N LEU A 173 -4.40 -0.62 -16.57
CA LEU A 173 -3.20 0.14 -16.90
C LEU A 173 -2.20 -0.68 -17.73
N ILE A 174 -2.01 -1.96 -17.41
CA ILE A 174 -1.19 -2.87 -18.23
C ILE A 174 -1.86 -3.11 -19.58
N ARG A 175 -3.16 -3.47 -19.59
CA ARG A 175 -3.92 -3.80 -20.80
C ARG A 175 -3.91 -2.65 -21.81
N ASP A 176 -4.17 -1.43 -21.34
CA ASP A 176 -4.36 -0.26 -22.19
C ASP A 176 -3.02 0.45 -22.49
N SER A 177 -1.91 -0.13 -22.03
CA SER A 177 -0.58 0.36 -22.34
C SER A 177 -0.27 0.26 -23.85
N PRO A 178 0.22 1.36 -24.48
CA PRO A 178 0.56 1.36 -25.89
C PRO A 178 1.63 0.32 -26.26
N PHE A 179 2.62 0.14 -25.40
CA PHE A 179 3.67 -0.86 -25.54
C PHE A 179 3.94 -1.53 -24.19
N ARG A 180 4.34 -2.79 -24.20
CA ARG A 180 4.69 -3.53 -22.99
C ARG A 180 6.07 -4.14 -23.14
N ILE A 181 6.90 -3.99 -22.11
CA ILE A 181 8.17 -4.69 -21.98
C ILE A 181 7.88 -6.03 -21.31
N THR A 182 8.41 -7.10 -21.88
CA THR A 182 8.24 -8.47 -21.35
C THR A 182 9.60 -8.98 -20.92
N TYR A 183 9.79 -9.16 -19.61
CA TYR A 183 10.99 -9.77 -19.06
C TYR A 183 10.69 -11.21 -18.67
N THR A 184 11.37 -12.17 -19.30
CA THR A 184 11.14 -13.61 -19.09
C THR A 184 12.30 -14.22 -18.32
N ILE A 185 12.01 -14.81 -17.19
CA ILE A 185 12.96 -15.60 -16.39
C ILE A 185 12.67 -17.07 -16.66
N ARG A 186 13.63 -17.76 -17.27
CA ARG A 186 13.47 -19.17 -17.61
C ARG A 186 13.59 -20.04 -16.37
N HIS A 187 12.77 -21.07 -16.29
CA HIS A 187 12.93 -22.07 -15.26
C HIS A 187 14.32 -22.74 -15.36
N SER A 188 15.00 -22.92 -14.23
CA SER A 188 16.35 -23.52 -14.17
C SER A 188 16.35 -24.99 -14.57
N ASN A 189 15.24 -25.69 -14.34
CA ASN A 189 15.09 -27.11 -14.65
C ASN A 189 14.11 -27.32 -15.82
N PRO A 190 14.59 -27.63 -17.04
CA PRO A 190 13.73 -27.85 -18.21
C PRO A 190 12.96 -29.18 -18.17
N ALA A 191 13.28 -30.08 -17.25
CA ALA A 191 12.55 -31.34 -17.07
C ALA A 191 11.25 -31.16 -16.28
N VAL A 192 11.07 -29.99 -15.64
CA VAL A 192 9.88 -29.68 -14.86
C VAL A 192 8.91 -28.89 -15.73
N ASP A 193 7.70 -29.39 -15.88
CA ASP A 193 6.62 -28.71 -16.60
C ASP A 193 6.03 -27.58 -15.75
N PHE A 194 6.84 -26.55 -15.47
CA PHE A 194 6.39 -25.27 -14.94
C PHE A 194 6.65 -24.18 -15.98
N LYS A 195 5.76 -23.20 -16.03
CA LYS A 195 5.87 -22.08 -16.97
C LYS A 195 6.99 -21.14 -16.53
N ASP A 196 7.72 -20.62 -17.51
CA ASP A 196 8.64 -19.51 -17.30
C ASP A 196 7.91 -18.33 -16.61
N MET A 197 8.63 -17.66 -15.71
CA MET A 197 8.09 -16.46 -15.08
C MET A 197 8.19 -15.32 -16.08
N THR A 198 7.08 -14.59 -16.26
CA THR A 198 7.01 -13.43 -17.13
C THR A 198 6.60 -12.22 -16.32
N VAL A 199 7.42 -11.17 -16.35
CA VAL A 199 7.12 -9.86 -15.77
C VAL A 199 6.71 -8.93 -16.91
N ILE A 200 5.49 -8.39 -16.83
CA ILE A 200 4.95 -7.47 -17.82
C ILE A 200 5.03 -6.05 -17.28
N ILE A 201 5.85 -5.21 -17.92
CA ILE A 201 6.02 -3.81 -17.56
C ILE A 201 5.27 -2.95 -18.58
N ALA A 202 4.33 -2.14 -18.10
CA ALA A 202 3.60 -1.20 -18.94
C ALA A 202 4.51 -0.04 -19.32
N THR A 203 4.19 0.65 -20.43
CA THR A 203 4.80 1.93 -20.77
C THR A 203 3.75 3.02 -20.90
N ARG A 204 4.13 4.27 -20.61
CA ARG A 204 3.41 5.50 -20.98
C ARG A 204 4.42 6.48 -21.54
N GLU A 205 4.20 6.97 -22.75
CA GLU A 205 5.15 7.90 -23.40
C GLU A 205 6.59 7.37 -23.40
N ALA A 206 6.75 6.08 -23.70
CA ALA A 206 8.00 5.32 -23.62
C ALA A 206 8.63 5.15 -22.22
N GLN A 207 8.10 5.78 -21.17
CA GLN A 207 8.52 5.54 -19.78
C GLN A 207 7.95 4.21 -19.27
N PRO A 208 8.80 3.25 -18.83
CA PRO A 208 8.35 2.01 -18.21
C PRO A 208 7.78 2.25 -16.81
N ILE A 209 6.70 1.54 -16.49
CA ILE A 209 5.95 1.65 -15.24
C ILE A 209 5.52 0.26 -14.77
N VAL A 210 5.94 -0.10 -13.56
CA VAL A 210 5.55 -1.36 -12.92
C VAL A 210 4.41 -1.17 -11.93
N MET A 211 3.48 -2.13 -11.89
CA MET A 211 2.39 -2.14 -10.92
C MET A 211 2.89 -2.73 -9.60
N ILE A 212 2.60 -2.07 -8.49
CA ILE A 212 3.09 -2.43 -7.16
C ILE A 212 1.93 -2.66 -6.21
N GLN A 213 2.02 -3.77 -5.50
CA GLN A 213 1.15 -4.11 -4.39
C GLN A 213 1.81 -3.64 -3.09
N ASP A 214 1.05 -2.99 -2.20
CA ASP A 214 1.55 -2.63 -0.88
C ASP A 214 1.97 -3.90 -0.10
N SER A 215 3.25 -3.99 0.23
CA SER A 215 3.85 -5.18 0.85
C SER A 215 3.33 -5.45 2.28
N LYS A 216 2.99 -4.41 3.06
CA LYS A 216 2.40 -4.58 4.40
C LYS A 216 0.96 -5.11 4.28
N HIS A 217 0.19 -4.61 3.33
CA HIS A 217 -1.14 -5.15 3.03
C HIS A 217 -1.09 -6.58 2.47
N ALA A 218 -0.07 -6.92 1.69
CA ALA A 218 0.15 -8.29 1.24
C ALA A 218 0.39 -9.24 2.45
N LEU A 219 1.21 -8.83 3.42
CA LEU A 219 1.45 -9.60 4.65
C LEU A 219 0.14 -9.85 5.41
N LYS A 220 -0.67 -8.81 5.57
CA LYS A 220 -1.99 -8.86 6.19
C LYS A 220 -2.95 -9.81 5.48
N THR A 221 -2.87 -9.87 4.15
CA THR A 221 -3.67 -10.83 3.37
C THR A 221 -3.25 -12.28 3.68
N MET A 222 -1.94 -12.55 3.81
CA MET A 222 -1.44 -13.87 4.19
C MET A 222 -1.81 -14.23 5.63
N HIS A 223 -1.73 -13.27 6.55
CA HIS A 223 -2.24 -13.40 7.91
C HIS A 223 -3.71 -13.84 7.90
N ASN A 224 -4.57 -13.11 7.20
CA ASN A 224 -6.01 -13.39 7.16
C ASN A 224 -6.35 -14.74 6.51
N ASN A 225 -5.56 -15.19 5.54
CA ASN A 225 -5.73 -16.53 4.95
C ASN A 225 -5.43 -17.65 5.95
N ASN A 226 -4.42 -17.45 6.81
CA ASN A 226 -4.07 -18.41 7.86
C ASN A 226 -5.10 -18.45 8.99
N PHE A 227 -5.77 -17.32 9.24
CA PHE A 227 -6.81 -17.17 10.25
C PHE A 227 -8.22 -17.52 9.75
N SER A 228 -8.38 -17.84 8.46
CA SER A 228 -9.69 -18.07 7.87
C SER A 228 -10.25 -19.43 8.30
N GLY A 229 -11.39 -19.43 9.00
CA GLY A 229 -12.11 -20.66 9.35
C GLY A 229 -12.73 -21.39 8.14
N THR A 230 -12.80 -20.75 6.98
CA THR A 230 -13.28 -21.38 5.73
C THR A 230 -12.18 -22.13 4.97
N LYS A 231 -10.92 -21.97 5.40
CA LYS A 231 -9.75 -22.59 4.78
C LYS A 231 -9.04 -23.50 5.76
N HIS A 232 -8.48 -24.58 5.23
CA HIS A 232 -7.61 -25.48 5.96
C HIS A 232 -6.37 -25.70 5.10
N LEU A 233 -5.33 -24.88 5.30
CA LEU A 233 -4.16 -24.84 4.43
C LEU A 233 -3.34 -26.11 4.62
N VAL A 234 -3.32 -26.97 3.59
CA VAL A 234 -2.61 -28.26 3.63
C VAL A 234 -1.29 -28.10 2.88
N LEU A 235 -0.17 -28.20 3.60
CA LEU A 235 1.18 -28.06 3.07
C LEU A 235 1.91 -29.39 3.23
N GLY A 236 1.96 -30.18 2.15
CA GLY A 236 2.50 -31.54 2.19
C GLY A 236 1.73 -32.43 3.17
N ASN A 237 2.44 -33.06 4.11
CA ASN A 237 1.86 -33.89 5.17
C ASN A 237 1.45 -33.09 6.42
N THR A 238 1.51 -31.75 6.35
CA THR A 238 1.28 -30.85 7.48
C THR A 238 0.28 -29.76 7.13
N THR A 239 -0.02 -28.88 8.08
CA THR A 239 -1.01 -27.82 7.92
C THR A 239 -0.50 -26.51 8.50
N ALA A 240 -0.95 -25.38 7.95
CA ALA A 240 -0.88 -24.07 8.59
C ALA A 240 -2.31 -23.67 8.99
N LYS A 241 -2.50 -23.27 10.25
CA LYS A 241 -3.84 -23.07 10.81
C LYS A 241 -3.79 -22.16 12.03
N TYR A 242 -4.90 -21.44 12.21
CA TYR A 242 -5.15 -20.59 13.38
C TYR A 242 -4.80 -21.23 14.74
N SER A 243 -5.09 -22.52 14.95
CA SER A 243 -4.79 -23.17 16.23
C SER A 243 -3.30 -23.19 16.55
N ASP A 244 -2.44 -23.34 15.53
CA ASP A 244 -0.99 -23.41 15.71
C ASP A 244 -0.43 -22.04 16.11
N VAL A 245 -1.00 -20.97 15.53
CA VAL A 245 -0.71 -19.57 15.91
C VAL A 245 -1.21 -19.27 17.32
N ARG A 246 -2.40 -19.77 17.68
CA ARG A 246 -2.96 -19.62 19.02
C ARG A 246 -2.10 -20.32 20.06
N ASP A 247 -1.68 -21.55 19.80
CA ASP A 247 -0.78 -22.28 20.69
C ASP A 247 0.53 -21.53 20.90
N ALA A 248 1.07 -20.90 19.85
CA ALA A 248 2.24 -20.04 19.97
C ALA A 248 2.01 -18.81 20.88
N ALA A 249 0.87 -18.12 20.74
CA ALA A 249 0.56 -16.93 21.54
C ALA A 249 0.31 -17.22 23.03
N PHE A 250 -0.14 -18.44 23.36
CA PHE A 250 -0.34 -18.91 24.73
C PHE A 250 0.72 -19.93 25.17
N GLY A 251 1.80 -20.02 24.41
CA GLY A 251 2.85 -21.01 24.60
C GLY A 251 3.73 -20.75 25.82
N PRO A 252 4.65 -21.69 26.12
CA PRO A 252 5.55 -21.57 27.25
C PRO A 252 6.57 -20.42 27.08
N GLY A 253 7.05 -19.85 28.19
CA GLY A 253 8.07 -18.80 28.15
C GLY A 253 7.49 -17.41 27.91
N ILE A 254 8.18 -16.59 27.11
CA ILE A 254 7.73 -15.25 26.73
C ILE A 254 7.46 -15.28 25.23
N PRO A 255 6.22 -15.57 24.80
CA PRO A 255 5.85 -15.54 23.39
C PRO A 255 6.10 -14.17 22.78
N PRO A 256 6.60 -14.10 21.53
CA PRO A 256 6.65 -12.87 20.78
C PRO A 256 5.26 -12.30 20.52
N LEU A 257 4.23 -13.14 20.36
CA LEU A 257 2.85 -12.72 20.11
C LEU A 257 2.10 -12.42 21.40
N TYR A 258 1.29 -11.36 21.41
CA TYR A 258 0.35 -11.10 22.49
C TYR A 258 -0.97 -11.84 22.27
N PRO A 259 -1.69 -12.24 23.33
CA PRO A 259 -3.02 -12.84 23.21
C PRO A 259 -4.00 -12.05 22.32
N ARG A 260 -3.95 -10.72 22.39
CA ARG A 260 -4.78 -9.82 21.56
C ARG A 260 -4.44 -9.82 20.07
N ASP A 261 -3.22 -10.25 19.71
CA ASP A 261 -2.79 -10.35 18.32
C ASP A 261 -3.40 -11.59 17.64
N VAL A 262 -4.06 -12.45 18.42
CA VAL A 262 -4.67 -13.71 17.95
C VAL A 262 -6.15 -13.81 18.31
N GLU A 263 -6.53 -13.42 19.53
CA GLU A 263 -7.91 -13.38 20.02
C GLU A 263 -8.41 -11.94 20.07
N ASN A 264 -9.66 -11.70 19.64
CA ASN A 264 -10.23 -10.35 19.50
C ASN A 264 -9.37 -9.40 18.66
N LEU A 265 -8.71 -9.97 17.65
CA LEU A 265 -7.82 -9.25 16.74
C LEU A 265 -8.54 -8.07 16.08
N ASP A 266 -7.98 -6.88 16.25
CA ASP A 266 -8.29 -5.76 15.38
C ASP A 266 -7.71 -6.05 13.99
N ARG A 267 -8.59 -6.43 13.06
CA ARG A 267 -8.19 -6.71 11.68
C ARG A 267 -7.64 -5.48 10.96
N GLN A 268 -7.73 -4.27 11.53
CA GLN A 268 -7.08 -3.07 11.01
C GLN A 268 -5.64 -2.89 11.52
N ASP A 269 -5.23 -3.59 12.57
CA ASP A 269 -3.87 -3.49 13.14
C ASP A 269 -2.85 -4.27 12.31
N ASP A 270 -2.01 -3.53 11.57
CA ASP A 270 -0.92 -4.11 10.77
C ASP A 270 0.22 -4.66 11.65
N ASN A 271 0.27 -4.32 12.95
CA ASN A 271 1.32 -4.78 13.87
C ASN A 271 1.19 -6.27 14.18
N ALA A 272 -0.01 -6.79 14.38
CA ALA A 272 -0.24 -8.21 14.67
C ALA A 272 0.31 -9.09 13.54
N ALA A 273 0.04 -8.73 12.29
CA ALA A 273 0.61 -9.42 11.13
C ALA A 273 2.14 -9.30 11.10
N THR A 274 2.69 -8.09 11.29
CA THR A 274 4.14 -7.89 11.31
C THR A 274 4.82 -8.71 12.40
N GLN A 275 4.21 -8.83 13.58
CA GLN A 275 4.71 -9.58 14.71
C GLN A 275 4.65 -11.09 14.45
N LEU A 276 3.54 -11.61 13.91
CA LEU A 276 3.38 -13.03 13.57
C LEU A 276 4.44 -13.51 12.57
N PHE A 277 4.70 -12.74 11.52
CA PHE A 277 5.65 -13.10 10.48
C PHE A 277 7.09 -12.67 10.79
N SER A 278 7.37 -12.21 12.02
CA SER A 278 8.71 -11.78 12.41
C SER A 278 9.67 -12.96 12.62
N ALA A 279 10.96 -12.70 12.48
CA ALA A 279 12.02 -13.67 12.79
C ALA A 279 11.91 -14.21 14.22
N SER A 280 11.52 -13.37 15.19
CA SER A 280 11.33 -13.78 16.58
C SER A 280 10.19 -14.78 16.73
N SER A 281 9.07 -14.58 16.03
CA SER A 281 7.95 -15.54 16.04
C SER A 281 8.31 -16.86 15.38
N LEU A 282 9.06 -16.82 14.27
CA LEU A 282 9.59 -18.01 13.61
C LEU A 282 10.55 -18.80 14.52
N GLU A 283 11.50 -18.12 15.16
CA GLU A 283 12.44 -18.73 16.11
C GLU A 283 11.72 -19.35 17.31
N TYR A 284 10.72 -18.65 17.83
CA TYR A 284 9.90 -19.14 18.95
C TYR A 284 9.12 -20.40 18.57
N LEU A 285 8.44 -20.40 17.42
CA LEU A 285 7.73 -21.59 16.91
C LEU A 285 8.68 -22.77 16.68
N ALA A 286 9.82 -22.54 16.01
CA ALA A 286 10.81 -23.59 15.77
C ALA A 286 11.38 -24.20 17.06
N THR A 287 11.46 -23.41 18.13
CA THR A 287 12.00 -23.85 19.42
C THR A 287 10.97 -24.57 20.28
N HIS A 288 9.76 -24.03 20.40
CA HIS A 288 8.76 -24.50 21.35
C HIS A 288 7.69 -25.41 20.72
N PHE A 289 7.50 -25.30 19.41
CA PHE A 289 6.49 -26.04 18.65
C PHE A 289 7.10 -26.63 17.36
N PRO A 290 8.18 -27.44 17.44
CA PRO A 290 8.87 -27.94 16.25
C PRO A 290 7.99 -28.83 15.36
N ASP A 291 6.91 -29.40 15.91
CA ASP A 291 5.94 -30.20 15.18
C ASP A 291 4.99 -29.35 14.30
N HIS A 292 4.94 -28.02 14.51
CA HIS A 292 4.12 -27.08 13.73
C HIS A 292 4.84 -26.68 12.42
N VAL A 293 5.40 -27.66 11.72
CA VAL A 293 6.26 -27.47 10.55
C VAL A 293 5.54 -26.71 9.43
N GLY A 294 4.27 -27.04 9.17
CA GLY A 294 3.46 -26.38 8.16
C GLY A 294 3.28 -24.88 8.45
N GLU A 295 3.02 -24.54 9.70
CA GLU A 295 2.92 -23.15 10.19
C GLU A 295 4.26 -22.41 10.04
N ILE A 296 5.36 -23.02 10.47
CA ILE A 296 6.71 -22.42 10.36
C ILE A 296 7.07 -22.13 8.91
N VAL A 297 6.86 -23.09 8.00
CA VAL A 297 7.16 -22.92 6.57
C VAL A 297 6.25 -21.85 5.93
N TYR A 298 4.97 -21.83 6.28
CA TYR A 298 4.02 -20.82 5.81
C TYR A 298 4.47 -19.41 6.22
N LEU A 299 4.77 -19.21 7.50
CA LEU A 299 5.25 -17.93 8.03
C LEU A 299 6.60 -17.54 7.42
N PHE A 300 7.49 -18.50 7.20
CA PHE A 300 8.80 -18.25 6.57
C PHE A 300 8.61 -17.71 5.14
N ILE A 301 7.87 -18.43 4.29
CA ILE A 301 7.69 -18.05 2.88
C ILE A 301 7.10 -16.65 2.73
N PHE A 302 6.01 -16.35 3.45
CA PHE A 302 5.31 -15.09 3.27
C PHE A 302 5.90 -13.93 4.07
N GLY A 303 6.52 -14.21 5.22
CA GLY A 303 7.32 -13.20 5.94
C GLY A 303 8.50 -12.76 5.09
N GLU A 304 9.17 -13.73 4.46
CA GLU A 304 10.30 -13.46 3.60
C GLU A 304 9.93 -12.71 2.30
N LEU A 305 8.81 -13.06 1.66
CA LEU A 305 8.28 -12.31 0.51
C LEU A 305 8.19 -10.81 0.82
N VAL A 306 7.75 -10.45 2.02
CA VAL A 306 7.58 -9.07 2.45
C VAL A 306 8.90 -8.45 2.91
N ASP A 307 9.77 -9.22 3.55
CA ASP A 307 11.15 -8.81 3.86
C ASP A 307 11.96 -8.50 2.60
N ALA A 308 11.67 -9.14 1.46
CA ALA A 308 12.28 -8.78 0.18
C ALA A 308 11.98 -7.34 -0.24
N TYR A 309 10.90 -6.73 0.27
CA TYR A 309 10.62 -5.29 0.15
C TYR A 309 11.16 -4.50 1.33
N GLN A 310 10.95 -4.98 2.55
CA GLN A 310 11.13 -4.19 3.77
C GLN A 310 12.53 -4.27 4.37
N ASN A 311 13.31 -5.32 4.13
CA ASN A 311 14.63 -5.42 4.72
C ASN A 311 15.57 -4.38 4.07
N ARG A 312 16.16 -3.48 4.86
CA ARG A 312 17.03 -2.40 4.35
C ARG A 312 18.50 -2.79 4.16
N LYS A 313 18.88 -4.02 4.49
CA LYS A 313 20.29 -4.48 4.55
C LYS A 313 20.64 -5.56 3.53
N ILE A 314 19.74 -5.89 2.61
CA ILE A 314 19.93 -6.95 1.63
C ILE A 314 20.06 -6.39 0.20
N SER A 315 20.90 -7.07 -0.59
CA SER A 315 21.12 -6.80 -2.01
C SER A 315 19.88 -7.08 -2.87
N HIS A 316 19.82 -6.50 -4.07
CA HIS A 316 18.74 -6.79 -5.03
C HIS A 316 18.76 -8.23 -5.54
N LEU A 317 19.93 -8.88 -5.61
CA LEU A 317 20.02 -10.29 -5.96
C LEU A 317 19.38 -11.18 -4.89
N SER A 318 19.63 -10.89 -3.61
CA SER A 318 18.98 -11.60 -2.50
C SER A 318 17.47 -11.44 -2.55
N ARG A 319 16.98 -10.21 -2.79
CA ARG A 319 15.56 -9.92 -2.97
C ARG A 319 14.93 -10.76 -4.08
N ILE A 320 15.59 -10.83 -5.24
CA ILE A 320 15.13 -11.66 -6.38
C ILE A 320 15.06 -13.14 -5.98
N LYS A 321 16.07 -13.68 -5.31
CA LYS A 321 16.04 -15.08 -4.81
C LYS A 321 14.84 -15.33 -3.91
N MET A 322 14.57 -14.45 -2.95
CA MET A 322 13.46 -14.56 -2.00
C MET A 322 12.08 -14.61 -2.70
N VAL A 323 11.83 -13.70 -3.65
CA VAL A 323 10.56 -13.68 -4.39
C VAL A 323 10.42 -14.85 -5.37
N LEU A 324 11.52 -15.30 -5.99
CA LEU A 324 11.53 -16.50 -6.83
C LEU A 324 11.25 -17.76 -6.00
N ARG A 325 11.83 -17.90 -4.80
CA ARG A 325 11.55 -19.02 -3.90
C ARG A 325 10.06 -19.08 -3.56
N THR A 326 9.48 -17.92 -3.22
CA THR A 326 8.05 -17.84 -2.93
C THR A 326 7.21 -18.30 -4.12
N ARG A 327 7.56 -17.87 -5.34
CA ARG A 327 6.87 -18.34 -6.55
C ARG A 327 6.95 -19.85 -6.69
N TYR A 328 8.16 -20.41 -6.65
CA TYR A 328 8.35 -21.84 -6.86
C TYR A 328 7.69 -22.69 -5.77
N PHE A 329 7.70 -22.21 -4.52
CA PHE A 329 6.97 -22.85 -3.43
C PHE A 329 5.46 -22.92 -3.73
N LEU A 330 4.85 -21.82 -4.20
CA LEU A 330 3.43 -21.81 -4.58
C LEU A 330 3.14 -22.75 -5.76
N ASP A 331 4.03 -22.81 -6.75
CA ASP A 331 3.89 -23.70 -7.91
C ASP A 331 3.94 -25.18 -7.48
N ILE A 332 4.87 -25.55 -6.61
CA ILE A 332 4.95 -26.90 -6.01
C ILE A 332 3.71 -27.19 -5.17
N TRP A 333 3.30 -26.24 -4.32
CA TRP A 333 2.13 -26.39 -3.44
C TRP A 333 0.84 -26.61 -4.25
N ALA A 334 0.60 -25.79 -5.27
CA ALA A 334 -0.57 -25.93 -6.13
C ALA A 334 -0.59 -27.29 -6.86
N ARG A 335 0.57 -27.75 -7.35
CA ARG A 335 0.68 -29.06 -8.03
C ARG A 335 0.53 -30.23 -7.06
N PHE A 336 1.02 -30.12 -5.83
CA PHE A 336 0.77 -31.10 -4.77
C PHE A 336 -0.73 -31.27 -4.51
N LEU A 337 -1.46 -30.17 -4.34
CA LEU A 337 -2.90 -30.24 -4.10
C LEU A 337 -3.65 -30.90 -5.26
N ASP A 338 -3.29 -30.59 -6.51
CA ASP A 338 -3.88 -31.24 -7.70
C ASP A 338 -3.63 -32.75 -7.69
N ARG A 339 -2.40 -33.19 -7.40
CA ARG A 339 -1.98 -34.60 -7.37
C ARG A 339 -2.62 -35.38 -6.22
N ALA A 340 -2.79 -34.75 -5.06
CA ALA A 340 -3.40 -35.34 -3.89
C ALA A 340 -4.94 -35.25 -3.89
N GLY A 341 -5.54 -34.60 -4.89
CA GLY A 341 -6.99 -34.45 -5.00
C GLY A 341 -7.61 -33.49 -3.99
N TYR A 342 -6.83 -32.54 -3.47
CA TYR A 342 -7.33 -31.49 -2.57
C TYR A 342 -7.93 -30.33 -3.35
N VAL A 343 -9.13 -29.90 -2.94
CA VAL A 343 -9.80 -28.73 -3.53
C VAL A 343 -9.07 -27.44 -3.12
N LYS A 344 -8.42 -26.78 -4.09
CA LYS A 344 -7.63 -25.55 -3.85
C LYS A 344 -8.41 -24.43 -3.15
N SER A 345 -9.70 -24.26 -3.41
CA SER A 345 -10.50 -23.22 -2.73
C SER A 345 -10.52 -23.39 -1.20
N LYS A 346 -10.39 -24.62 -0.71
CA LYS A 346 -10.36 -24.97 0.72
C LYS A 346 -8.94 -25.11 1.27
N HIS A 347 -8.01 -25.63 0.47
CA HIS A 347 -6.69 -26.06 0.95
C HIS A 347 -5.48 -25.21 0.51
N PHE A 348 -5.73 -24.20 -0.32
CA PHE A 348 -4.74 -23.22 -0.77
C PHE A 348 -5.11 -21.82 -0.28
N ILE A 349 -4.16 -20.90 -0.36
CA ILE A 349 -4.45 -19.47 -0.22
C ILE A 349 -5.55 -19.04 -1.21
N SER A 350 -6.27 -17.97 -0.88
CA SER A 350 -7.37 -17.49 -1.72
C SER A 350 -6.88 -17.07 -3.11
N ARG A 351 -7.83 -16.91 -4.04
CA ARG A 351 -7.52 -16.42 -5.38
C ARG A 351 -6.92 -15.01 -5.31
N GLU A 352 -7.49 -14.17 -4.46
CA GLU A 352 -7.07 -12.80 -4.20
C GLU A 352 -5.65 -12.78 -3.61
N ALA A 353 -5.37 -13.67 -2.65
CA ALA A 353 -4.04 -13.84 -2.07
C ALA A 353 -3.00 -14.27 -3.12
N THR A 354 -3.35 -15.24 -3.97
CA THR A 354 -2.46 -15.69 -5.07
C THR A 354 -2.14 -14.56 -6.04
N ASP A 355 -3.16 -13.78 -6.40
CA ASP A 355 -3.04 -12.62 -7.30
C ASP A 355 -2.18 -11.50 -6.68
N ILE A 356 -2.39 -11.20 -5.39
CA ILE A 356 -1.58 -10.25 -4.61
C ILE A 356 -0.11 -10.70 -4.58
N VAL A 357 0.16 -11.97 -4.25
CA VAL A 357 1.53 -12.50 -4.22
C VAL A 357 2.19 -12.40 -5.60
N GLN A 358 1.46 -12.69 -6.67
CA GLN A 358 1.97 -12.55 -8.03
C GLN A 358 2.37 -11.10 -8.34
N ILE A 359 1.54 -10.11 -7.98
CA ILE A 359 1.83 -8.68 -8.18
C ILE A 359 3.04 -8.24 -7.33
N VAL A 360 3.19 -8.74 -6.10
CA VAL A 360 4.37 -8.45 -5.26
C VAL A 360 5.65 -8.99 -5.91
N ILE A 361 5.63 -10.22 -6.42
CA ILE A 361 6.80 -10.85 -7.04
C ILE A 361 7.17 -10.14 -8.34
N GLU A 362 6.21 -9.96 -9.25
CA GLU A 362 6.44 -9.27 -10.53
C GLU A 362 6.82 -7.81 -10.31
N GLY A 363 6.21 -7.15 -9.32
CA GLY A 363 6.47 -5.77 -8.96
C GLY A 363 7.93 -5.52 -8.56
N LEU A 364 8.49 -6.39 -7.72
CA LEU A 364 9.87 -6.24 -7.23
C LEU A 364 10.88 -6.45 -8.35
N ILE A 365 10.69 -7.51 -9.13
CA ILE A 365 11.55 -7.79 -10.28
C ILE A 365 11.44 -6.66 -11.29
N GLY A 366 10.23 -6.19 -11.59
CA GLY A 366 10.00 -5.07 -12.50
C GLY A 366 10.69 -3.78 -12.03
N LEU A 367 10.69 -3.46 -10.74
CA LEU A 367 11.46 -2.32 -10.20
C LEU A 367 12.96 -2.47 -10.45
N VAL A 368 13.52 -3.65 -10.20
CA VAL A 368 14.94 -3.93 -10.45
C VAL A 368 15.28 -3.74 -11.93
N ILE A 369 14.46 -4.29 -12.84
CA ILE A 369 14.65 -4.18 -14.28
C ILE A 369 14.55 -2.72 -14.75
N ILE A 370 13.53 -1.97 -14.28
CA ILE A 370 13.39 -0.56 -14.63
C ILE A 370 14.61 0.24 -14.19
N HIS A 371 15.05 0.07 -12.95
CA HIS A 371 16.23 0.78 -12.43
C HIS A 371 17.51 0.43 -13.18
N ARG A 372 17.70 -0.84 -13.54
CA ARG A 372 18.90 -1.33 -14.21
C ARG A 372 18.99 -0.88 -15.67
N ASP A 373 17.87 -0.95 -16.40
CA ASP A 373 17.88 -0.88 -17.87
C ASP A 373 17.26 0.41 -18.43
N TYR A 374 16.48 1.15 -17.62
CA TYR A 374 15.60 2.22 -18.13
C TYR A 374 15.70 3.56 -17.36
N MET A 375 16.76 3.76 -16.57
CA MET A 375 16.98 5.00 -15.79
C MET A 375 18.05 5.94 -16.37
N ASP A 376 18.30 5.84 -17.67
CA ASP A 376 19.39 6.50 -18.40
C ASP A 376 20.80 6.13 -17.86
N ASP A 377 21.84 6.87 -18.26
CA ASP A 377 23.22 6.66 -17.80
C ASP A 377 23.44 7.01 -16.30
N LYS A 378 22.37 7.36 -15.56
CA LYS A 378 22.43 7.73 -14.15
C LYS A 378 21.96 6.56 -13.28
N ILE A 379 22.81 6.16 -12.34
CA ILE A 379 22.49 5.10 -11.39
C ILE A 379 21.78 5.69 -10.18
N TYR A 380 20.53 5.28 -9.95
CA TYR A 380 19.74 5.65 -8.78
C TYR A 380 19.56 4.44 -7.85
N PRO A 381 19.85 4.55 -6.55
CA PRO A 381 19.56 3.49 -5.60
C PRO A 381 18.07 3.12 -5.63
N LEU A 382 17.76 1.82 -5.64
CA LEU A 382 16.40 1.32 -5.49
C LEU A 382 16.12 1.04 -4.02
N LEU A 383 15.09 1.67 -3.46
CA LEU A 383 14.58 1.44 -2.12
C LEU A 383 13.17 0.84 -2.22
N PRO A 384 13.00 -0.49 -2.30
CA PRO A 384 11.70 -1.12 -2.59
C PRO A 384 10.59 -0.73 -1.62
N TRP A 385 10.91 -0.56 -0.33
CA TRP A 385 9.95 -0.15 0.69
C TRP A 385 9.38 1.27 0.49
N MET A 386 9.99 2.09 -0.37
CA MET A 386 9.48 3.42 -0.71
C MET A 386 8.50 3.42 -1.90
N HIS A 387 8.30 2.27 -2.55
CA HIS A 387 7.27 2.07 -3.57
C HIS A 387 6.04 1.42 -2.91
N SER A 388 5.21 2.23 -2.25
CA SER A 388 4.11 1.74 -1.40
C SER A 388 3.00 2.78 -1.29
N SER A 389 1.76 2.37 -1.02
CA SER A 389 0.65 3.29 -0.75
C SER A 389 0.66 3.86 0.68
N GLU A 390 1.63 3.51 1.52
CA GLU A 390 1.74 3.96 2.91
C GLU A 390 1.75 5.50 3.04
N VAL A 391 2.26 6.21 2.04
CA VAL A 391 2.23 7.69 2.01
C VAL A 391 0.80 8.24 2.00
N CYS A 392 -0.13 7.58 1.29
CA CYS A 392 -1.52 8.00 1.28
C CYS A 392 -2.14 7.81 2.68
N LYS A 393 -1.85 6.69 3.34
CA LYS A 393 -2.27 6.42 4.73
C LYS A 393 -1.71 7.47 5.71
N HIS A 394 -0.45 7.87 5.55
CA HIS A 394 0.15 8.94 6.37
C HIS A 394 -0.60 10.25 6.18
N ILE A 395 -0.89 10.64 4.93
CA ILE A 395 -1.69 11.84 4.65
C ILE A 395 -3.05 11.77 5.34
N PHE A 396 -3.73 10.63 5.27
CA PHE A 396 -5.02 10.46 5.94
C PHE A 396 -4.93 10.55 7.46
N ALA A 397 -3.89 9.98 8.06
CA ALA A 397 -3.66 10.08 9.50
C ALA A 397 -3.44 11.55 9.90
N GLU A 398 -2.64 12.31 9.16
CA GLU A 398 -2.42 13.73 9.42
C GLU A 398 -3.70 14.57 9.22
N CYS A 399 -4.49 14.28 8.17
CA CYS A 399 -5.81 14.92 8.00
C CYS A 399 -6.69 14.71 9.23
N ARG A 400 -6.75 13.48 9.77
CA ARG A 400 -7.58 13.14 10.93
C ARG A 400 -7.13 13.78 12.24
N LYS A 401 -5.83 14.06 12.39
CA LYS A 401 -5.33 14.85 13.54
C LYS A 401 -5.85 16.29 13.51
N LEU A 402 -5.99 16.86 12.31
CA LEU A 402 -6.55 18.20 12.12
C LEU A 402 -8.06 18.22 12.29
N VAL A 403 -8.76 17.33 11.58
CA VAL A 403 -10.22 17.17 11.61
C VAL A 403 -10.56 15.68 11.52
N LYS A 404 -11.05 15.09 12.62
CA LYS A 404 -11.32 13.64 12.74
C LYS A 404 -12.21 13.12 11.61
N ASP A 405 -13.36 13.75 11.42
CA ASP A 405 -14.33 13.44 10.37
C ASP A 405 -14.42 14.60 9.37
N PHE A 406 -13.42 14.67 8.48
CA PHE A 406 -13.30 15.79 7.54
C PHE A 406 -14.24 15.65 6.33
N ALA A 407 -14.80 16.78 5.89
CA ALA A 407 -15.48 16.88 4.61
C ALA A 407 -14.47 17.16 3.48
N PHE A 408 -14.91 17.04 2.22
CA PHE A 408 -14.04 17.31 1.07
C PHE A 408 -13.51 18.77 1.03
N THR A 409 -14.31 19.74 1.50
CA THR A 409 -13.85 21.13 1.65
C THR A 409 -12.73 21.28 2.67
N ASP A 410 -12.84 20.62 3.82
CA ASP A 410 -11.79 20.65 4.83
C ASP A 410 -10.48 20.12 4.23
N LEU A 411 -10.55 19.04 3.45
CA LEU A 411 -9.40 18.43 2.79
C LEU A 411 -8.69 19.39 1.82
N ILE A 412 -9.44 20.05 0.93
CA ILE A 412 -8.86 21.03 -0.02
C ILE A 412 -8.20 22.19 0.73
N GLN A 413 -8.88 22.72 1.76
CA GLN A 413 -8.39 23.85 2.54
C GLN A 413 -7.14 23.50 3.36
N MET A 414 -7.05 22.29 3.91
CA MET A 414 -5.89 21.88 4.70
C MET A 414 -4.69 21.44 3.85
N MET A 415 -4.86 21.21 2.53
CA MET A 415 -3.80 20.63 1.71
C MET A 415 -2.51 21.45 1.62
N PRO A 416 -2.54 22.80 1.49
CA PRO A 416 -1.31 23.60 1.55
C PRO A 416 -0.57 23.44 2.88
N ARG A 417 -1.30 23.38 4.00
CA ARG A 417 -0.76 23.11 5.34
C ARG A 417 -0.14 21.72 5.42
N LEU A 418 -0.83 20.69 4.94
CA LEU A 418 -0.34 19.32 4.93
C LEU A 418 0.96 19.19 4.15
N HIS A 419 1.08 19.87 3.00
CA HIS A 419 2.29 19.85 2.20
C HIS A 419 3.52 20.37 2.99
N VAL A 420 3.38 21.51 3.67
CA VAL A 420 4.45 22.07 4.51
C VAL A 420 4.77 21.15 5.69
N PHE A 421 3.74 20.64 6.35
CA PHE A 421 3.87 19.80 7.54
C PHE A 421 4.55 18.45 7.23
N ILE A 422 4.15 17.76 6.17
CA ILE A 422 4.77 16.51 5.71
C ILE A 422 6.25 16.76 5.39
N ARG A 423 6.57 17.88 4.74
CA ARG A 423 7.96 18.25 4.45
C ARG A 423 8.77 18.48 5.72
N ALA A 424 8.19 19.13 6.74
CA ALA A 424 8.84 19.34 8.02
C ALA A 424 9.13 18.02 8.74
N ILE A 425 8.15 17.09 8.83
CA ILE A 425 8.34 15.77 9.45
C ILE A 425 9.49 15.01 8.79
N VAL A 426 9.53 14.99 7.46
CA VAL A 426 10.54 14.25 6.70
C VAL A 426 11.94 14.85 6.89
N LEU A 427 12.06 16.18 6.96
CA LEU A 427 13.34 16.87 7.18
C LEU A 427 13.84 16.72 8.63
N LEU A 428 12.93 16.76 9.60
CA LEU A 428 13.23 16.63 11.03
C LEU A 428 13.43 15.17 11.46
N ASN A 429 13.14 14.20 10.58
CA ASN A 429 13.31 12.76 10.82
C ASN A 429 12.57 12.28 12.08
N VAL A 430 11.38 12.85 12.34
CA VAL A 430 10.55 12.50 13.50
C VAL A 430 10.09 11.05 13.34
N MET A 431 10.59 10.17 14.21
CA MET A 431 10.19 8.78 14.27
C MET A 431 9.02 8.64 15.23
N THR A 432 7.97 7.92 14.84
CA THR A 432 6.95 7.49 15.79
C THR A 432 7.49 6.36 16.65
N ASP A 433 7.17 6.38 17.95
CA ASP A 433 7.61 5.36 18.90
C ASP A 433 6.94 4.02 18.55
N PRO A 434 7.71 2.97 18.19
CA PRO A 434 7.17 1.64 17.93
C PRO A 434 6.47 1.02 19.15
N LYS A 435 6.67 1.58 20.35
CA LYS A 435 6.06 1.12 21.61
C LYS A 435 4.81 1.91 22.00
N ALA A 436 4.39 2.91 21.22
CA ALA A 436 3.15 3.64 21.47
C ALA A 436 1.96 2.68 21.34
N ARG A 437 1.46 2.23 22.49
CA ARG A 437 0.29 1.37 22.58
C ARG A 437 -0.91 2.13 22.00
N ALA A 438 -1.66 1.47 21.11
CA ALA A 438 -2.98 1.88 20.63
C ALA A 438 -3.07 3.09 19.67
N SER A 439 -1.97 3.52 19.03
CA SER A 439 -2.05 4.44 17.88
C SER A 439 -1.75 3.68 16.59
N GLY A 440 -2.74 3.56 15.71
CA GLY A 440 -2.63 2.83 14.44
C GLY A 440 -1.39 3.18 13.61
N TYR A 441 -0.95 2.19 12.81
CA TYR A 441 0.24 2.16 11.94
C TYR A 441 1.59 2.39 12.64
N ALA A 442 2.42 1.35 12.78
CA ALA A 442 3.84 1.54 13.11
C ALA A 442 4.60 2.09 11.89
N HIS A 443 5.08 3.34 12.00
CA HIS A 443 5.69 4.05 10.88
C HIS A 443 7.19 3.73 10.74
N THR A 444 7.53 2.76 9.90
CA THR A 444 8.92 2.45 9.52
C THR A 444 9.35 3.07 8.19
N TYR A 445 8.42 3.73 7.48
CA TYR A 445 8.60 4.23 6.10
C TYR A 445 9.86 5.10 5.91
N PHE A 446 10.12 6.06 6.80
CA PHE A 446 11.28 6.95 6.72
C PHE A 446 12.53 6.43 7.45
N ASN A 447 12.51 5.21 8.00
CA ASN A 447 13.68 4.67 8.69
C ASN A 447 14.81 4.37 7.69
N SER A 448 15.77 5.28 7.61
CA SER A 448 16.99 5.18 6.80
C SER A 448 18.22 4.79 7.63
N HIS A 449 18.05 4.27 8.85
CA HIS A 449 19.19 3.95 9.70
C HIS A 449 19.97 2.73 9.16
N GLY A 450 21.27 2.92 8.92
CA GLY A 450 22.17 1.85 8.49
C GLY A 450 21.98 1.36 7.04
N ILE A 451 21.31 2.13 6.18
CA ILE A 451 21.15 1.77 4.76
C ILE A 451 22.43 2.02 3.96
N ASN A 452 22.77 1.10 3.07
CA ASN A 452 23.88 1.24 2.14
C ASN A 452 23.37 1.62 0.74
N LEU A 453 23.33 2.92 0.45
CA LEU A 453 22.87 3.41 -0.85
C LEU A 453 23.73 2.93 -2.03
N GLY A 454 25.03 2.67 -1.81
CA GLY A 454 25.92 2.14 -2.84
C GLY A 454 25.56 0.73 -3.23
N GLU A 455 25.27 -0.14 -2.26
CA GLU A 455 24.78 -1.50 -2.52
C GLU A 455 23.40 -1.50 -3.16
N LEU A 456 22.51 -0.60 -2.75
CA LEU A 456 21.18 -0.43 -3.35
C LEU A 456 21.21 0.19 -4.75
N ALA A 457 22.37 0.67 -5.21
CA ALA A 457 22.64 1.11 -6.56
C ALA A 457 23.30 0.02 -7.44
N CYS A 458 23.56 -1.16 -6.89
CA CYS A 458 24.10 -2.30 -7.62
C CYS A 458 22.97 -3.25 -8.06
N PHE A 459 22.82 -3.45 -9.36
CA PHE A 459 21.75 -4.27 -9.94
C PHE A 459 22.31 -5.58 -10.50
N PRO A 460 21.61 -6.71 -10.30
CA PRO A 460 22.04 -7.99 -10.83
C PRO A 460 21.88 -8.06 -12.35
N THR A 461 22.86 -8.70 -12.98
CA THR A 461 22.85 -9.05 -14.41
C THR A 461 21.83 -10.15 -14.70
N ASP A 462 21.46 -10.31 -15.97
CA ASP A 462 20.56 -11.41 -16.37
C ASP A 462 21.13 -12.79 -16.06
N SER A 463 22.45 -12.98 -16.13
CA SER A 463 23.08 -14.24 -15.74
C SER A 463 23.00 -14.50 -14.23
N GLU A 464 23.14 -13.46 -13.40
CA GLU A 464 22.96 -13.60 -11.95
C GLU A 464 21.50 -13.87 -11.58
N ILE A 465 20.55 -13.20 -12.23
CA ILE A 465 19.12 -13.47 -12.07
C ILE A 465 18.82 -14.91 -12.49
N GLN A 466 19.35 -15.35 -13.63
CA GLN A 466 19.17 -16.72 -14.09
C GLN A 466 19.83 -17.73 -13.14
N SER A 467 20.99 -17.43 -12.56
CA SER A 467 21.61 -18.29 -11.54
C SER A 467 20.77 -18.37 -10.26
N ALA A 468 20.19 -17.25 -9.83
CA ALA A 468 19.30 -17.18 -8.67
C ALA A 468 18.07 -18.08 -8.81
N THR A 469 17.60 -18.37 -10.04
CA THR A 469 16.49 -19.30 -10.26
C THR A 469 16.80 -20.73 -9.81
N LYS A 470 18.06 -21.16 -9.89
CA LYS A 470 18.47 -22.49 -9.47
C LYS A 470 18.43 -22.60 -7.95
N ASP A 471 19.08 -21.67 -7.26
CA ASP A 471 19.12 -21.64 -5.80
C ASP A 471 17.70 -21.54 -5.21
N ALA A 472 16.87 -20.64 -5.75
CA ALA A 472 15.50 -20.45 -5.31
C ALA A 472 14.63 -21.70 -5.51
N TRP A 473 14.85 -22.44 -6.60
CA TRP A 473 14.15 -23.70 -6.88
C TRP A 473 14.58 -24.79 -5.90
N GLU A 474 15.89 -24.99 -5.71
CA GLU A 474 16.42 -25.98 -4.75
C GLU A 474 15.95 -25.69 -3.32
N GLU A 475 15.92 -24.42 -2.91
CA GLU A 475 15.40 -24.02 -1.60
C GLU A 475 13.89 -24.28 -1.47
N ALA A 476 13.09 -23.98 -2.51
CA ALA A 476 11.66 -24.30 -2.51
C ALA A 476 11.40 -25.81 -2.44
N GLU A 477 12.21 -26.63 -3.14
CA GLU A 477 12.12 -28.08 -3.07
C GLU A 477 12.47 -28.60 -1.67
N ASN A 478 13.52 -28.07 -1.06
CA ASN A 478 13.94 -28.42 0.29
C ASN A 478 12.86 -28.09 1.34
N LEU A 479 12.18 -26.96 1.20
CA LEU A 479 11.04 -26.62 2.07
C LEU A 479 9.90 -27.62 1.93
N PHE A 480 9.60 -28.08 0.70
CA PHE A 480 8.57 -29.11 0.51
C PHE A 480 8.99 -30.49 1.03
N ASN A 481 10.28 -30.83 0.91
CA ASN A 481 10.84 -32.04 1.54
C ASN A 481 10.66 -32.00 3.07
N ILE A 482 10.86 -30.85 3.70
CA ILE A 482 10.61 -30.64 5.15
C ILE A 482 9.14 -30.87 5.51
N LEU A 483 8.21 -30.51 4.61
CA LEU A 483 6.77 -30.80 4.74
C LEU A 483 6.42 -32.28 4.51
N GLY A 484 7.42 -33.15 4.32
CA GLY A 484 7.25 -34.60 4.18
C GLY A 484 6.87 -35.07 2.78
N VAL A 485 6.99 -34.21 1.75
CA VAL A 485 6.65 -34.56 0.38
C VAL A 485 7.80 -34.21 -0.54
N SER A 486 8.31 -35.20 -1.29
CA SER A 486 9.36 -34.93 -2.27
C SER A 486 8.78 -34.37 -3.57
N PRO A 487 9.20 -33.17 -4.02
CA PRO A 487 8.77 -32.62 -5.30
C PRO A 487 9.15 -33.52 -6.48
N SER A 488 10.28 -34.23 -6.40
CA SER A 488 10.68 -35.18 -7.44
C SER A 488 9.63 -36.29 -7.67
N ASP A 489 8.98 -36.75 -6.60
CA ASP A 489 7.88 -37.74 -6.67
C ASP A 489 6.59 -37.11 -7.22
N LEU A 490 6.37 -35.81 -6.93
CA LEU A 490 5.24 -35.03 -7.47
C LEU A 490 5.41 -34.64 -8.93
N LEU A 491 6.62 -34.66 -9.47
CA LEU A 491 6.93 -34.21 -10.82
C LEU A 491 7.12 -35.37 -11.80
N SER A 492 7.42 -36.58 -11.32
CA SER A 492 7.48 -37.77 -12.17
C SER A 492 6.08 -38.18 -12.66
N ALA A 493 6.00 -38.68 -13.90
CA ALA A 493 4.73 -39.07 -14.54
C ALA A 493 4.25 -40.50 -14.13
N SER A 494 5.02 -41.21 -13.29
CA SER A 494 4.95 -42.67 -13.19
C SER A 494 4.57 -43.23 -11.81
N HIS A 495 4.13 -42.42 -10.84
CA HIS A 495 3.72 -42.94 -9.53
C HIS A 495 2.21 -42.93 -9.33
N PRO A 496 1.66 -43.91 -8.58
CA PRO A 496 0.23 -43.99 -8.29
C PRO A 496 -0.22 -42.69 -7.63
N THR A 497 -1.34 -42.15 -8.12
CA THR A 497 -2.06 -41.05 -7.49
C THR A 497 -2.11 -41.26 -5.98
N LEU A 498 -1.57 -40.30 -5.22
CA LEU A 498 -1.71 -40.33 -3.76
C LEU A 498 -3.21 -40.43 -3.46
N PRO A 499 -3.65 -41.38 -2.63
CA PRO A 499 -5.06 -41.53 -2.32
C PRO A 499 -5.58 -40.22 -1.74
N SER A 500 -6.51 -39.57 -2.45
CA SER A 500 -7.21 -38.39 -1.93
C SER A 500 -7.91 -38.76 -0.62
N ILE A 501 -8.18 -37.78 0.24
CA ILE A 501 -8.94 -38.03 1.48
C ILE A 501 -10.30 -38.71 1.21
N ASN A 502 -10.87 -38.53 0.01
CA ASN A 502 -12.09 -39.20 -0.44
C ASN A 502 -11.95 -40.73 -0.51
N SER A 503 -10.73 -41.26 -0.64
CA SER A 503 -10.49 -42.70 -0.61
C SER A 503 -10.55 -43.29 0.81
N TRP A 504 -10.62 -42.44 1.85
CA TRP A 504 -10.82 -42.87 3.23
C TRP A 504 -12.31 -43.05 3.56
N TYR A 505 -13.21 -42.55 2.71
CA TYR A 505 -14.66 -42.63 2.88
C TYR A 505 -15.26 -43.65 1.90
N ALA A 506 -16.28 -44.39 2.35
CA ALA A 506 -17.08 -45.22 1.46
C ALA A 506 -17.92 -44.34 0.50
N PRO A 507 -18.25 -44.81 -0.72
CA PRO A 507 -19.10 -44.06 -1.65
C PRO A 507 -20.41 -43.61 -0.96
N GLY A 508 -20.68 -42.30 -0.95
CA GLY A 508 -21.86 -41.72 -0.31
C GLY A 508 -21.70 -41.35 1.17
N MET A 509 -20.51 -41.52 1.76
CA MET A 509 -20.18 -41.08 3.12
C MET A 509 -19.25 -39.87 3.16
N ASP A 510 -19.00 -39.23 2.01
CA ASP A 510 -18.24 -37.99 1.95
C ASP A 510 -19.08 -36.85 2.54
N PRO A 511 -18.69 -36.25 3.69
CA PRO A 511 -19.42 -35.13 4.29
C PRO A 511 -19.39 -33.85 3.42
N MET A 512 -18.62 -33.83 2.31
CA MET A 512 -18.44 -32.71 1.40
C MET A 512 -19.11 -32.87 0.02
N ALA A 513 -19.71 -34.03 -0.29
CA ALA A 513 -20.25 -34.31 -1.63
C ALA A 513 -21.49 -33.45 -1.99
N ASP A 514 -22.24 -32.94 -1.00
CA ASP A 514 -23.55 -32.31 -1.21
C ASP A 514 -23.63 -30.82 -0.87
N LYS A 515 -22.59 -30.02 -1.17
CA LYS A 515 -22.74 -28.56 -1.25
C LYS A 515 -21.97 -27.97 -2.42
N ALA A 516 -22.55 -28.07 -3.61
CA ALA A 516 -22.35 -27.06 -4.66
C ALA A 516 -23.05 -25.76 -4.22
N GLY A 517 -22.44 -25.05 -3.27
CA GLY A 517 -22.89 -23.74 -2.80
C GLY A 517 -22.36 -22.66 -3.74
N SER A 518 -23.27 -22.00 -4.44
CA SER A 518 -23.06 -20.70 -5.07
C SER A 518 -22.95 -19.67 -3.96
N ASP A 519 -21.76 -19.13 -3.70
CA ASP A 519 -21.60 -18.02 -2.76
C ASP A 519 -20.76 -16.90 -3.39
N THR A 520 -21.47 -15.84 -3.77
CA THR A 520 -20.98 -14.47 -3.90
C THR A 520 -20.64 -13.96 -2.50
N ASP A 521 -19.36 -13.76 -2.20
CA ASP A 521 -18.92 -13.09 -0.99
C ASP A 521 -19.04 -11.57 -1.15
N SER A 522 -20.07 -11.00 -0.53
CA SER A 522 -20.13 -9.58 -0.17
C SER A 522 -19.47 -9.40 1.19
N SER A 523 -18.31 -8.73 1.22
CA SER A 523 -17.70 -8.25 2.45
C SER A 523 -18.52 -7.08 3.01
N GLU A 524 -19.25 -7.32 4.11
CA GLU A 524 -19.91 -6.28 4.88
C GLU A 524 -18.88 -5.50 5.72
N ASP A 525 -18.79 -4.20 5.46
CA ASP A 525 -18.05 -3.22 6.26
C ASP A 525 -18.82 -2.93 7.56
N GLU A 526 -18.42 -3.52 8.69
CA GLU A 526 -18.93 -3.10 10.00
C GLU A 526 -17.99 -2.12 10.74
N GLN A 527 -18.52 -0.90 10.82
CA GLN A 527 -18.53 0.10 11.89
C GLN A 527 -17.34 0.23 12.87
N ASP A 528 -16.80 1.45 12.81
CA ASP A 528 -15.85 2.10 13.70
C ASP A 528 -16.51 2.43 15.06
N LYS A 529 -15.93 1.96 16.17
CA LYS A 529 -16.23 2.45 17.52
C LYS A 529 -15.04 3.30 17.98
N GLY A 530 -15.25 4.61 17.95
CA GLY A 530 -14.30 5.56 18.52
C GLY A 530 -14.35 5.54 20.04
N ASP A 531 -13.19 5.35 20.67
CA ASP A 531 -12.96 5.70 22.06
C ASP A 531 -12.44 7.14 22.17
N ASP A 532 -13.02 7.85 23.12
CA ASP A 532 -12.69 9.22 23.51
C ASP A 532 -11.58 9.22 24.55
N GLU A 533 -10.56 10.07 24.37
CA GLU A 533 -9.87 10.67 25.51
C GLU A 533 -9.46 12.12 25.17
N VAL A 534 -9.83 13.01 26.08
CA VAL A 534 -9.90 14.46 25.90
C VAL A 534 -8.74 15.14 26.64
N GLY A 535 -8.04 16.05 25.96
CA GLY A 535 -7.07 16.96 26.57
C GLY A 535 -7.00 18.31 25.85
N ASP A 536 -7.28 19.39 26.60
CA ASP A 536 -6.96 20.83 26.51
C ASP A 536 -6.74 21.59 25.18
N THR A 537 -7.01 21.03 24.00
CA THR A 537 -7.11 21.77 22.72
C THR A 537 -8.53 22.33 22.44
N ASN A 538 -9.47 22.12 23.36
CA ASN A 538 -10.90 22.39 23.13
C ASN A 538 -11.28 23.87 23.06
N LYS A 539 -10.51 24.77 23.68
CA LYS A 539 -10.82 26.22 23.67
C LYS A 539 -10.57 26.88 22.30
N LEU A 540 -9.58 26.40 21.54
CA LEU A 540 -9.32 26.90 20.19
C LEU A 540 -10.24 26.22 19.15
N ARG A 541 -10.58 24.94 19.36
CA ARG A 541 -11.53 24.18 18.53
C ARG A 541 -12.96 24.71 18.62
N GLN A 542 -13.42 25.15 19.80
CA GLN A 542 -14.74 25.78 19.95
C GLN A 542 -14.82 27.11 19.18
N LEU A 543 -13.77 27.94 19.21
CA LEU A 543 -13.73 29.19 18.44
C LEU A 543 -13.78 28.95 16.92
N LEU A 544 -13.15 27.88 16.42
CA LEU A 544 -13.22 27.48 15.01
C LEU A 544 -14.59 26.92 14.62
N VAL A 545 -15.23 26.13 15.49
CA VAL A 545 -16.58 25.59 15.29
C VAL A 545 -17.64 26.70 15.32
N ASP A 546 -17.48 27.68 16.19
CA ASP A 546 -18.42 28.80 16.32
C ASP A 546 -18.32 29.78 15.13
N ILE A 547 -17.13 29.96 14.54
CA ILE A 547 -16.95 30.71 13.29
C ILE A 547 -17.55 29.94 12.08
N ARG A 548 -17.49 28.61 12.09
CA ARG A 548 -18.02 27.74 11.01
C ARG A 548 -19.55 27.65 10.96
N ARG A 549 -20.26 28.08 12.02
CA ARG A 549 -21.74 28.01 12.11
C ARG A 549 -22.49 29.19 11.48
N SER A 550 -21.82 30.24 11.00
CA SER A 550 -22.47 31.49 10.57
C SER A 550 -22.92 31.56 9.10
N GLY A 551 -22.74 30.50 8.30
CA GLY A 551 -23.57 30.23 7.12
C GLY A 551 -23.36 31.08 5.85
N PHE A 552 -22.51 32.09 5.85
CA PHE A 552 -22.10 32.81 4.63
C PHE A 552 -20.63 33.23 4.75
N TYR A 553 -19.76 32.70 3.89
CA TYR A 553 -18.32 32.98 3.91
C TYR A 553 -18.00 34.19 3.03
N GLU A 554 -17.58 35.30 3.64
CA GLU A 554 -16.90 36.40 2.94
C GLU A 554 -15.42 36.06 2.76
N HIS A 555 -14.81 36.49 1.64
CA HIS A 555 -13.38 36.31 1.29
C HIS A 555 -12.41 36.67 2.45
N SER A 556 -12.77 37.65 3.27
CA SER A 556 -11.99 38.09 4.44
C SER A 556 -11.87 37.03 5.53
N VAL A 557 -12.79 36.08 5.59
CA VAL A 557 -12.83 34.98 6.56
C VAL A 557 -11.90 33.84 6.13
N ASP A 558 -11.83 33.52 4.83
CA ASP A 558 -10.93 32.49 4.30
C ASP A 558 -9.46 32.89 4.43
N GLU A 559 -9.14 34.16 4.15
CA GLU A 559 -7.78 34.70 4.32
C GLU A 559 -7.36 34.71 5.80
N ARG A 560 -8.30 35.02 6.71
CA ARG A 560 -8.07 34.97 8.15
C ARG A 560 -7.94 33.53 8.67
N LEU A 561 -8.70 32.59 8.11
CA LEU A 561 -8.60 31.17 8.43
C LEU A 561 -7.24 30.60 7.98
N LEU A 562 -6.79 30.96 6.77
CA LEU A 562 -5.47 30.60 6.27
C LEU A 562 -4.37 31.14 7.20
N ASN A 563 -4.40 32.42 7.57
CA ASN A 563 -3.41 33.02 8.47
C ASN A 563 -3.38 32.37 9.87
N LEU A 564 -4.55 32.03 10.43
CA LEU A 564 -4.63 31.30 11.71
C LEU A 564 -4.11 29.87 11.59
N GLN A 565 -4.30 29.22 10.44
CA GLN A 565 -3.72 27.91 10.15
C GLN A 565 -2.20 27.96 10.02
N CYS A 566 -1.64 29.00 9.37
CA CYS A 566 -0.19 29.22 9.29
C CYS A 566 0.43 29.36 10.68
N ALA A 567 -0.21 30.15 11.55
CA ALA A 567 0.24 30.32 12.94
C ALA A 567 0.20 29.02 13.74
N ALA A 568 -0.84 28.19 13.55
CA ALA A 568 -0.93 26.89 14.21
C ALA A 568 0.18 25.92 13.76
N VAL A 569 0.52 25.88 12.47
CA VAL A 569 1.65 25.07 11.96
C VAL A 569 2.97 25.51 12.58
N ALA A 570 3.19 26.82 12.70
CA ALA A 570 4.41 27.34 13.29
C ALA A 570 4.55 26.91 14.76
N MET A 571 3.44 26.84 15.50
CA MET A 571 3.43 26.34 16.88
C MET A 571 3.66 24.83 16.94
N ASP A 572 2.97 24.03 16.11
CA ASP A 572 3.15 22.57 16.07
C ASP A 572 4.62 22.19 15.71
N ILE A 573 5.25 22.95 14.82
CA ILE A 573 6.66 22.75 14.45
C ILE A 573 7.61 23.18 15.59
N ASP A 574 7.31 24.27 16.29
CA ASP A 574 8.14 24.71 17.43
C ASP A 574 8.10 23.69 18.57
N ASP A 575 6.93 23.11 18.84
CA ASP A 575 6.75 22.01 19.80
C ASP A 575 7.53 20.75 19.36
N LEU A 576 7.54 20.43 18.06
CA LEU A 576 8.32 19.32 17.49
C LEU A 576 9.84 19.55 17.54
N VAL A 577 10.31 20.80 17.52
CA VAL A 577 11.74 21.16 17.61
C VAL A 577 12.24 21.19 19.06
N GLN A 578 11.33 21.30 20.03
CA GLN A 578 11.63 21.28 21.47
C GLN A 578 11.66 19.87 22.08
N LEU A 579 11.20 18.85 21.36
CA LEU A 579 11.37 17.41 21.66
C LEU A 579 12.73 16.90 21.16
#